data_AF-A0A1H7LBU2-F1
#
_entry.id   AF-A0A1H7LBU2-F1
#
_cell.length_a   1.000
_cell.length_b   1.000
_cell.length_c   1.000
_cell.angle_alpha   90.00
_cell.angle_beta   90.00
_cell.angle_gamma   90.00
#
_symmetry.space_group_name_H-M   'P 1'
#
loop_
_entity.id
_entity.type
_entity.pdbx_description
1 polymer ?
#
loop_
_entity_poly.entity_id
_entity_poly.type
_entity_poly.pdbx_seq_one_letter_code
_entity_poly.pdbx_strand_id
1 'polypeptide(L)' 'MGDRACYREFCPNCDAQVTIVDSVCPECGRKLELV' A
#
# COMPACT_ATOMS: atom_id res chain seq x y z
N MET A 1 -16.97 10.15 11.27
CA MET A 1 -16.02 10.44 10.18
C MET A 1 -14.83 9.52 10.38
N GLY A 2 -14.90 8.33 9.79
CA GLY A 2 -13.78 7.38 9.80
C GLY A 2 -13.12 7.47 8.45
N ASP A 3 -12.16 8.37 8.34
CA ASP A 3 -11.31 8.47 7.17
C ASP A 3 -10.63 7.12 6.95
N ARG A 4 -10.99 6.54 5.80
CA ARG A 4 -10.38 5.38 5.14
C ARG A 4 -8.90 5.61 4.79
N ALA A 5 -8.17 6.40 5.58
CA ALA A 5 -6.80 6.85 5.34
C ALA A 5 -5.81 6.41 6.44
N CYS A 6 -6.29 5.73 7.49
CA CYS A 6 -5.43 5.18 8.56
C CYS A 6 -4.77 3.85 8.21
N TYR A 7 -5.09 3.25 7.06
CA TYR A 7 -4.52 1.97 6.64
C TYR A 7 -3.44 2.18 5.57
N ARG A 8 -2.39 2.87 6.01
CA ARG A 8 -1.15 3.03 5.25
C ARG A 8 -0.23 1.89 5.66
N GLU A 9 0.13 1.07 4.69
CA GLU A 9 1.10 -0.01 4.89
C GLU A 9 2.41 0.39 4.19
N PHE A 10 3.46 -0.38 4.42
CA PHE A 10 4.74 -0.16 3.76
C PHE A 10 5.00 -1.32 2.82
N CYS A 11 5.44 -1.02 1.61
CA CYS A 11 5.79 -2.06 0.65
C CYS A 11 6.98 -2.86 1.20
N PRO A 12 6.90 -4.20 1.35
CA PRO A 12 7.97 -5.02 1.92
C PRO A 12 9.21 -5.14 1.02
N ASN A 13 9.21 -4.54 -0.17
CA ASN A 13 10.31 -4.62 -1.14
C ASN A 13 11.15 -3.34 -1.21
N CYS A 14 10.52 -2.17 -1.06
CA CYS A 14 11.19 -0.88 -1.19
C CYS A 14 10.89 0.08 -0.03
N ASP A 15 10.13 -0.37 0.96
CA ASP A 15 9.70 0.41 2.13
C ASP A 15 8.93 1.69 1.76
N ALA A 16 8.40 1.76 0.54
CA ALA A 16 7.55 2.86 0.11
C ALA A 16 6.24 2.87 0.91
N GLN A 17 5.76 4.06 1.26
CA GLN A 17 4.42 4.22 1.80
C GLN A 17 3.40 3.86 0.72
N VAL A 18 2.61 2.82 0.99
CA VAL A 18 1.52 2.38 0.13
C VAL A 18 0.24 2.30 0.96
N THR A 19 -0.88 2.11 0.30
CA THR A 19 -2.18 2.07 0.97
C THR A 19 -2.75 0.67 0.80
N ILE A 20 -3.53 0.16 1.75
CA ILE A 20 -4.21 -1.14 1.58
C ILE A 20 -5.25 -1.15 0.45
N VAL A 21 -5.50 -0.04 -0.24
CA VAL A 21 -6.37 -0.02 -1.44
C VAL A 21 -5.56 -0.12 -2.73
N ASP A 22 -4.24 0.00 -2.61
CA ASP A 22 -3.33 -0.02 -3.74
C ASP A 22 -3.00 -1.47 -4.09
N SER A 23 -3.37 -1.90 -5.29
CA SER A 23 -3.10 -3.26 -5.76
C SER A 23 -1.65 -3.43 -6.27
N VAL A 24 -0.94 -2.33 -6.53
CA VAL A 24 0.42 -2.30 -7.08
C VAL A 24 1.16 -1.07 -6.57
N CYS A 25 2.25 -1.30 -5.85
CA CYS A 25 3.11 -0.24 -5.34
C CYS A 25 3.56 0.72 -6.47
N PRO A 26 3.28 2.03 -6.37
CA PRO A 26 3.62 3.00 -7.41
C PRO A 26 5.12 3.30 -7.51
N GLU A 27 5.90 2.99 -6.47
CA GLU A 27 7.34 3.25 -6.42
C GLU A 27 8.15 2.12 -7.08
N CYS A 28 7.84 0.85 -6.76
CA CYS A 28 8.60 -0.29 -7.27
C CYS A 28 7.85 -1.17 -8.29
N GLY A 29 6.54 -0.95 -8.48
CA GLY A 29 5.70 -1.75 -9.39
C GLY A 29 5.33 -3.14 -8.87
N ARG A 30 5.59 -3.45 -7.60
CA ARG A 30 5.23 -4.74 -6.97
C ARG A 30 3.72 -4.84 -6.76
N LYS A 31 3.10 -5.94 -7.16
CA LYS A 31 1.71 -6.25 -6.81
C LYS A 31 1.55 -6.46 -5.31
N LEU A 32 0.71 -5.63 -4.69
CA LEU A 32 0.25 -5.74 -3.30
C LEU A 32 -1.08 -6.49 -3.37
N GLU A 33 -1.00 -7.82 -3.36
CA GLU A 33 -2.18 -8.66 -3.32
C GLU A 33 -2.66 -8.72 -1.87
N LEU A 34 -3.68 -7.94 -1.54
CA LEU A 34 -4.37 -8.09 -0.26
C LEU A 34 -5.09 -9.43 -0.25
N VAL A 35 -4.52 -10.37 0.49
CA VAL A 35 -5.14 -11.65 0.86
C VAL A 35 -5.97 -11.46 2.13
#